data_AF-A0A973IBD5-F1
#
_entry.id   AF-A0A973IBD5-F1
#
_cell.length_a   1.000
_cell.length_b   1.000
_cell.length_c   1.000
_cell.angle_alpha   90.00
_cell.angle_beta   90.00
_cell.angle_gamma   90.00
#
_symmetry.space_group_name_H-M   'P 1'
#
loop_
_entity.id
_entity.type
_entity.pdbx_description
1 polymer ?
#
loop_
_entity_poly.entity_id
_entity_poly.type
_entity_poly.pdbx_seq_one_letter_code
_entity_poly.pdbx_strand_id
1 'polypeptide(L)'
;MTRFFAFLATLALALPSNAAQLDVIVDRGETAVEIFVSLRALDIPAVFGNSPDFIAPPGVTVAYEELREGTWDQGDAMITGAALRVGQVDAPLEAMSLMVHPKDAPMPFRDVADAYLAMSVCNGFAPGTVPTVDILHVYAGYIAYPVDPLGELLSLSLGNTDVVDVTVRDMTQGVQSASYTMTVAPGATLELRPTEAPVAGEMRFFLWLTLGAFVVLLGAVGRIWLERRNEKSRALAHPAVSSP
;
A
#
# COMPACT_ATOMS: atom_id res chain seq x y z
N MET A 1 -19.01 45.72 -20.60
CA MET A 1 -17.99 45.08 -21.46
C MET A 1 -17.54 43.80 -20.77
N THR A 2 -18.15 42.68 -21.11
CA THR A 2 -18.00 41.39 -20.42
C THR A 2 -16.98 40.55 -21.18
N ARG A 3 -15.80 40.32 -20.61
CA ARG A 3 -14.74 39.52 -21.24
C ARG A 3 -15.00 38.03 -20.97
N PHE A 4 -15.41 37.32 -22.02
CA PHE A 4 -15.47 35.87 -22.08
C PHE A 4 -14.03 35.33 -22.17
N PHE A 5 -13.54 34.67 -21.13
CA PHE A 5 -12.30 33.88 -21.20
C PHE A 5 -12.65 32.52 -21.81
N ALA A 6 -12.20 32.26 -23.03
CA ALA A 6 -12.24 30.95 -23.64
C ALA A 6 -11.20 30.05 -22.97
N PHE A 7 -11.67 29.02 -22.27
CA PHE A 7 -10.85 27.92 -21.78
C PHE A 7 -10.51 27.02 -22.99
N LEU A 8 -9.28 27.13 -23.50
CA LEU A 8 -8.76 26.13 -24.43
C LEU A 8 -8.42 24.88 -23.62
N ALA A 9 -9.31 23.90 -23.62
CA ALA A 9 -8.98 22.55 -23.15
C ALA A 9 -8.06 21.92 -24.19
N THR A 10 -6.75 21.91 -23.92
CA THR A 10 -5.78 21.17 -24.72
C THR A 10 -6.00 19.69 -24.44
N LEU A 11 -6.70 19.01 -25.35
CA LEU A 11 -6.84 17.56 -25.34
C LEU A 11 -5.47 16.97 -25.71
N ALA A 12 -4.60 16.75 -24.73
CA ALA A 12 -3.38 15.99 -24.93
C ALA A 12 -3.79 14.54 -25.22
N LEU A 13 -3.68 14.12 -26.49
CA LEU A 13 -3.70 12.70 -26.82
C LEU A 13 -2.50 12.06 -26.14
N ALA A 14 -2.74 11.29 -25.08
CA ALA A 14 -1.75 10.41 -24.49
C ALA A 14 -1.35 9.37 -25.54
N LEU A 15 -0.24 9.61 -26.23
CA LEU A 15 0.45 8.54 -26.95
C LEU A 15 0.85 7.49 -25.91
N PRO A 16 0.76 6.18 -26.24
CA PRO A 16 1.26 5.16 -25.33
C PRO A 16 2.73 5.44 -25.05
N SER A 17 3.05 5.84 -23.82
CA SER A 17 4.43 5.91 -23.37
C SER A 17 4.97 4.48 -23.36
N ASN A 18 6.09 4.23 -24.02
CA ASN A 18 6.89 3.02 -23.79
C ASN A 18 7.62 3.13 -22.43
N ALA A 19 7.03 3.79 -21.44
CA ALA A 19 7.63 3.96 -20.13
C ALA A 19 7.62 2.61 -19.41
N ALA A 20 8.71 2.35 -18.68
CA ALA A 20 8.76 1.22 -17.78
C ALA A 20 7.66 1.35 -16.71
N GLN A 21 7.08 0.22 -16.30
CA GLN A 21 6.04 0.20 -15.28
C GLN A 21 6.58 -0.35 -13.97
N LEU A 22 6.30 0.37 -12.89
CA LEU A 22 6.66 -0.03 -11.53
C LEU A 22 5.44 0.08 -10.62
N ASP A 23 5.05 -1.03 -10.01
CA ASP A 23 4.09 -1.02 -8.91
C ASP A 23 4.86 -1.02 -7.58
N VAL A 24 4.50 -0.11 -6.67
CA VAL A 24 5.10 0.04 -5.35
C VAL A 24 4.01 -0.06 -4.29
N ILE A 25 4.23 -0.89 -3.28
CA ILE A 25 3.47 -0.89 -2.03
C ILE A 25 4.42 -0.45 -0.93
N VAL A 26 4.01 0.56 -0.17
CA VAL A 26 4.79 1.08 0.96
C VAL A 26 3.99 0.80 2.22
N ASP A 27 4.52 0.06 3.18
CA ASP A 27 3.89 -0.13 4.48
C ASP A 27 4.66 0.60 5.59
N ARG A 28 3.98 1.54 6.23
CA ARG A 28 4.51 2.36 7.31
C ARG A 28 4.15 1.71 8.65
N GLY A 29 5.15 1.11 9.28
CA GLY A 29 5.07 0.61 10.65
C GLY A 29 5.45 1.68 11.68
N GLU A 30 5.44 1.29 12.96
CA GLU A 30 5.84 2.19 14.06
C GLU A 30 7.36 2.39 14.15
N THR A 31 8.14 1.41 13.67
CA THR A 31 9.60 1.40 13.82
C THR A 31 10.35 1.03 12.53
N ALA A 32 9.62 0.76 11.45
CA ALA A 32 10.16 0.31 10.18
C ALA A 32 9.26 0.81 9.04
N VAL A 33 9.86 0.96 7.86
CA VAL A 33 9.12 1.04 6.61
C VAL A 33 9.49 -0.14 5.73
N GLU A 34 8.47 -0.76 5.16
CA GLU A 34 8.62 -1.86 4.20
C GLU A 34 8.21 -1.34 2.82
N ILE A 35 9.02 -1.64 1.81
CA ILE A 35 8.76 -1.27 0.42
C ILE A 35 8.75 -2.54 -0.40
N PHE A 36 7.62 -2.79 -1.06
CA PHE A 36 7.47 -3.89 -1.99
C PHE A 36 7.37 -3.34 -3.40
N VAL A 37 8.03 -4.00 -4.34
CA VAL A 37 8.02 -3.62 -5.75
C VAL A 37 7.59 -4.79 -6.62
N SER A 38 6.91 -4.46 -7.71
CA SER A 38 6.48 -5.39 -8.76
C SER A 38 6.73 -4.75 -10.12
N LEU A 39 7.44 -5.44 -11.00
CA LEU A 39 7.77 -4.97 -12.34
C LEU A 39 8.16 -6.14 -13.25
N ARG A 40 8.21 -5.92 -14.56
CA ARG A 40 8.83 -6.88 -15.46
C ARG A 40 10.34 -6.89 -15.26
N ALA A 41 10.97 -8.06 -15.37
CA ALA A 41 12.43 -8.15 -15.20
C ALA A 41 13.20 -7.30 -16.23
N LEU A 42 12.66 -7.14 -17.44
CA LEU A 42 13.24 -6.29 -18.49
C LEU A 42 13.17 -4.80 -18.20
N ASP A 43 12.34 -4.38 -17.25
CA ASP A 43 12.17 -2.98 -16.89
C ASP A 43 13.17 -2.56 -15.80
N ILE A 44 13.89 -3.51 -15.16
CA ILE A 44 14.88 -3.24 -14.11
C ILE A 44 15.95 -2.22 -14.54
N PRO A 45 16.57 -2.30 -15.74
CA PRO A 45 17.55 -1.28 -16.16
C PRO A 45 16.96 0.13 -16.25
N ALA A 46 15.74 0.25 -16.78
CA ALA A 46 15.06 1.53 -16.91
C ALA A 46 14.68 2.11 -15.54
N VAL A 47 14.23 1.25 -14.60
CA VAL A 47 13.71 1.64 -13.29
C VAL A 47 14.81 1.86 -12.25
N PHE A 48 15.81 0.99 -12.18
CA PHE A 48 16.83 1.01 -11.13
C PHE A 48 18.23 1.30 -11.66
N GLY A 49 18.42 1.37 -12.98
CA GLY A 49 19.75 1.55 -13.58
C GLY A 49 20.64 0.30 -13.56
N ASN A 50 20.12 -0.84 -13.08
CA ASN A 50 20.86 -2.08 -12.89
C ASN A 50 20.53 -3.14 -13.96
N SER A 51 21.49 -4.00 -14.28
CA SER A 51 21.25 -5.14 -15.17
C SER A 51 20.51 -6.25 -14.43
N PRO A 52 19.52 -6.95 -15.03
CA PRO A 52 18.87 -8.11 -14.40
C PRO A 52 19.75 -9.37 -14.39
N ASP A 53 21.02 -9.28 -14.79
CA ASP A 53 21.96 -10.40 -14.87
C ASP A 53 22.21 -11.10 -13.51
N PHE A 54 21.90 -10.44 -12.40
CA PHE A 54 21.92 -11.05 -11.07
C PHE A 54 20.85 -12.15 -10.90
N ILE A 55 19.82 -12.19 -11.77
CA ILE A 55 18.83 -13.28 -11.85
C ILE A 55 19.38 -14.39 -12.76
N ALA A 56 19.73 -14.02 -13.99
CA ALA A 56 20.41 -14.88 -14.95
C ALA A 56 21.01 -14.03 -16.08
N PRO A 57 22.16 -14.44 -16.66
CA PRO A 57 22.73 -13.73 -17.80
C PRO A 57 21.79 -13.71 -19.03
N PRO A 58 22.03 -12.81 -20.00
CA PRO A 58 21.15 -12.67 -21.15
C PRO A 58 21.09 -13.96 -21.99
N GLY A 59 19.87 -14.43 -22.26
CA GLY A 59 19.63 -15.66 -23.04
C GLY A 59 19.95 -16.96 -22.29
N VAL A 60 20.32 -16.88 -21.01
CA VAL A 60 20.53 -18.04 -20.15
C VAL A 60 19.25 -18.37 -19.41
N THR A 61 18.99 -19.66 -19.23
CA THR A 61 17.88 -20.16 -18.43
C THR A 61 18.08 -19.81 -16.96
N VAL A 62 17.04 -19.31 -16.31
CA VAL A 62 17.04 -19.05 -14.86
C VAL A 62 17.14 -20.37 -14.10
N ALA A 63 18.17 -20.47 -13.27
CA ALA A 63 18.39 -21.59 -12.36
C ALA A 63 17.50 -21.41 -11.11
N TYR A 64 16.24 -21.81 -11.23
CA TYR A 64 15.26 -21.63 -10.16
C TYR A 64 15.64 -22.30 -8.84
N GLU A 65 16.39 -23.40 -8.89
CA GLU A 65 16.92 -24.06 -7.69
C GLU A 65 17.81 -23.13 -6.87
N GLU A 66 18.65 -22.32 -7.52
CA GLU A 66 19.57 -21.40 -6.84
C GLU A 66 18.82 -20.27 -6.13
N LEU A 67 17.69 -19.83 -6.70
CA LEU A 67 16.82 -18.81 -6.10
C LEU A 67 16.06 -19.32 -4.86
N ARG A 68 16.05 -20.64 -4.59
CA ARG A 68 15.36 -21.20 -3.41
C ARG A 68 16.16 -21.09 -2.13
N GLU A 69 17.47 -20.85 -2.23
CA GLU A 69 18.36 -20.76 -1.07
C GLU A 69 18.31 -19.38 -0.39
N GLY A 70 17.56 -18.45 -0.99
CA GLY A 70 17.46 -17.06 -0.57
C GLY A 70 17.88 -16.12 -1.68
N THR A 71 17.29 -14.94 -1.72
CA THR A 71 17.46 -13.97 -2.82
C THR A 71 17.78 -12.57 -2.33
N TRP A 72 18.35 -12.47 -1.12
CA TRP A 72 18.76 -11.21 -0.50
C TRP A 72 19.79 -10.47 -1.36
N ASP A 73 20.88 -11.14 -1.74
CA ASP A 73 21.94 -10.55 -2.57
C ASP A 73 21.41 -10.06 -3.93
N GLN A 74 20.50 -10.82 -4.55
CA GLN A 74 19.84 -10.43 -5.79
C GLN A 74 18.92 -9.22 -5.59
N GLY A 75 18.18 -9.18 -4.49
CA GLY A 75 17.35 -8.05 -4.10
C GLY A 75 18.18 -6.77 -3.90
N ASP A 76 19.31 -6.88 -3.20
CA ASP A 76 20.23 -5.75 -2.96
C ASP A 76 20.92 -5.30 -4.26
N ALA A 77 21.31 -6.25 -5.12
CA ALA A 77 21.84 -5.95 -6.44
C ALA A 77 20.82 -5.17 -7.29
N MET A 78 19.54 -5.49 -7.19
CA MET A 78 18.48 -4.80 -7.94
C MET A 78 18.40 -3.31 -7.60
N ILE A 79 18.52 -2.95 -6.32
CA ILE A 79 18.39 -1.56 -5.84
C ILE A 79 19.73 -0.87 -5.62
N THR A 80 20.82 -1.41 -6.17
CA THR A 80 22.14 -0.75 -6.07
C THR A 80 22.06 0.64 -6.69
N GLY A 81 22.26 1.69 -5.87
CA GLY A 81 22.11 3.08 -6.30
C GLY A 81 20.76 3.72 -5.97
N ALA A 82 19.78 2.95 -5.51
CA ALA A 82 18.58 3.49 -4.89
C ALA A 82 18.90 4.01 -3.48
N ALA A 83 18.17 5.03 -3.05
CA ALA A 83 18.31 5.62 -1.72
C ALA A 83 16.96 6.01 -1.16
N LEU A 84 16.69 5.62 0.08
CA LEU A 84 15.51 6.02 0.82
C LEU A 84 15.87 7.10 1.84
N ARG A 85 15.00 8.10 1.96
CA ARG A 85 15.01 9.06 3.08
C ARG A 85 13.66 9.05 3.77
N VAL A 86 13.70 9.09 5.11
CA VAL A 86 12.53 9.26 5.98
C VAL A 86 12.63 10.66 6.60
N GLY A 87 11.73 11.55 6.20
CA GLY A 87 11.84 12.98 6.48
C GLY A 87 13.14 13.55 5.88
N GLN A 88 14.12 13.86 6.73
CA GLN A 88 15.43 14.36 6.30
C GLN A 88 16.58 13.37 6.55
N VAL A 89 16.28 12.19 7.08
CA VAL A 89 17.28 11.19 7.47
C VAL A 89 17.40 10.13 6.40
N ASP A 90 18.63 9.80 6.00
CA ASP A 90 18.89 8.68 5.11
C ASP A 90 18.61 7.37 5.83
N ALA A 91 17.82 6.50 5.21
CA ALA A 91 17.38 5.23 5.77
C ALA A 91 17.89 4.10 4.88
N PRO A 92 18.82 3.26 5.36
CA PRO A 92 19.34 2.16 4.55
C PRO A 92 18.21 1.17 4.25
N LEU A 93 18.13 0.76 2.98
CA LEU A 93 17.25 -0.33 2.54
C LEU A 93 18.05 -1.63 2.53
N GLU A 94 17.44 -2.68 3.06
CA GLU A 94 17.93 -4.05 3.00
C GLU A 94 16.88 -4.90 2.30
N ALA A 95 17.27 -5.72 1.33
CA ALA A 95 16.37 -6.68 0.71
C ALA A 95 15.86 -7.69 1.75
N MET A 96 14.56 -7.96 1.74
CA MET A 96 13.95 -9.05 2.49
C MET A 96 13.86 -10.32 1.65
N SER A 97 13.56 -10.17 0.36
CA SER A 97 13.43 -11.27 -0.61
C SER A 97 13.23 -10.68 -2.02
N LEU A 98 13.62 -11.46 -3.04
CA LEU A 98 13.27 -11.26 -4.45
C LEU A 98 12.75 -12.58 -5.05
N MET A 99 11.63 -12.55 -5.76
CA MET A 99 11.04 -13.71 -6.42
C MET A 99 10.67 -13.38 -7.85
N VAL A 100 10.65 -14.40 -8.72
CA VAL A 100 10.40 -14.22 -10.16
C VAL A 100 9.36 -15.21 -10.67
N HIS A 101 8.32 -14.70 -11.32
CA HIS A 101 7.22 -15.46 -11.87
C HIS A 101 7.17 -15.33 -13.39
N PRO A 102 6.57 -16.31 -14.11
CA PRO A 102 6.18 -16.09 -15.51
C PRO A 102 5.35 -14.81 -15.65
N LYS A 103 5.68 -13.94 -16.61
CA LYS A 103 4.98 -12.67 -16.84
C LYS A 103 3.52 -12.81 -17.27
N ASP A 104 3.13 -13.98 -17.77
CA ASP A 104 1.76 -14.33 -18.16
C ASP A 104 0.95 -14.93 -17.01
N ALA A 105 1.59 -15.18 -15.87
CA ALA A 105 0.96 -15.63 -14.63
C ALA A 105 1.45 -14.80 -13.42
N PRO A 106 1.29 -13.46 -13.43
CA PRO A 106 1.71 -12.63 -12.31
C PRO A 106 0.88 -12.97 -11.06
N MET A 107 1.55 -12.95 -9.91
CA MET A 107 0.89 -13.03 -8.61
C MET A 107 0.10 -11.74 -8.34
N PRO A 108 -1.01 -11.81 -7.58
CA PRO A 108 -1.66 -10.63 -7.06
C PRO A 108 -0.67 -9.75 -6.29
N PHE A 109 -0.76 -8.43 -6.49
CA PHE A 109 0.10 -7.44 -5.84
C PHE A 109 -0.73 -6.22 -5.43
N ARG A 110 -1.78 -6.46 -4.64
CA ARG A 110 -2.77 -5.42 -4.33
C ARG A 110 -2.58 -4.80 -2.95
N ASP A 111 -2.06 -5.58 -2.01
CA ASP A 111 -1.84 -5.17 -0.64
C ASP A 111 -0.58 -5.80 -0.04
N VAL A 112 -0.32 -5.52 1.23
CA VAL A 112 0.86 -6.02 1.95
C VAL A 112 0.85 -7.55 2.02
N ALA A 113 -0.30 -8.18 2.26
CA ALA A 113 -0.40 -9.63 2.34
C ALA A 113 -0.14 -10.30 0.98
N ASP A 114 -0.69 -9.73 -0.10
CA ASP A 114 -0.39 -10.13 -1.47
C ASP A 114 1.11 -9.99 -1.78
N ALA A 115 1.74 -8.88 -1.39
CA ALA A 115 3.17 -8.64 -1.60
C ALA A 115 4.06 -9.63 -0.87
N TYR A 116 3.77 -9.88 0.42
CA TYR A 116 4.43 -10.93 1.21
C TYR A 116 4.31 -12.29 0.52
N LEU A 117 3.12 -12.65 0.05
CA LEU A 117 2.89 -13.91 -0.65
C LEU A 117 3.71 -13.98 -1.94
N ALA A 118 3.68 -12.93 -2.76
CA ALA A 118 4.40 -12.87 -4.02
C ALA A 118 5.93 -12.97 -3.83
N MET A 119 6.48 -12.41 -2.76
CA MET A 119 7.92 -12.52 -2.45
C MET A 119 8.31 -13.76 -1.62
N SER A 120 7.36 -14.54 -1.13
CA SER A 120 7.62 -15.73 -0.30
C SER A 120 7.37 -17.07 -1.01
N VAL A 121 6.49 -17.10 -2.00
CA VAL A 121 6.13 -18.35 -2.70
C VAL A 121 7.15 -18.65 -3.79
N CYS A 122 7.99 -19.65 -3.55
CA CYS A 122 8.96 -20.14 -4.53
C CYS A 122 8.25 -20.67 -5.80
N ASN A 123 8.46 -19.96 -6.91
CA ASN A 123 8.92 -20.48 -8.21
C ASN A 123 8.45 -21.89 -8.61
N GLY A 124 7.14 -22.08 -8.78
CA GLY A 124 6.61 -23.22 -9.52
C GLY A 124 6.47 -22.85 -11.00
N PHE A 125 7.47 -23.14 -11.83
CA PHE A 125 7.29 -23.01 -13.29
C PHE A 125 6.51 -24.21 -13.82
N ALA A 126 5.62 -23.97 -14.79
CA ALA A 126 4.98 -25.06 -15.52
C ALA A 126 6.03 -25.82 -16.35
N PRO A 127 5.99 -27.16 -16.43
CA PRO A 127 6.93 -27.91 -17.24
C PRO A 127 6.79 -27.55 -18.73
N GLY A 128 7.89 -27.17 -19.39
CA GLY A 128 7.98 -27.08 -20.86
C GLY A 128 8.49 -25.76 -21.44
N THR A 129 8.57 -24.69 -20.66
CA THR A 129 9.15 -23.41 -21.09
C THR A 129 10.52 -23.23 -20.45
N VAL A 130 11.50 -22.75 -21.21
CA VAL A 130 12.82 -22.40 -20.69
C VAL A 130 12.74 -20.96 -20.16
N PRO A 131 12.71 -20.73 -18.84
CA PRO A 131 12.55 -19.39 -18.27
C PRO A 131 13.81 -18.56 -18.53
N THR A 132 13.73 -17.62 -19.45
CA THR A 132 14.72 -16.56 -19.63
C THR A 132 14.20 -15.26 -19.02
N VAL A 133 15.07 -14.32 -18.68
CA VAL A 133 14.71 -13.05 -18.01
C VAL A 133 13.59 -12.29 -18.73
N ASP A 134 13.51 -12.35 -20.06
CA ASP A 134 12.51 -11.63 -20.87
C ASP A 134 11.05 -12.09 -20.70
N ILE A 135 10.84 -13.27 -20.12
CA ILE A 135 9.52 -13.80 -19.80
C ILE A 135 9.18 -13.71 -18.31
N LEU A 136 9.98 -13.00 -17.51
CA LEU A 136 9.80 -12.92 -16.07
C LEU A 136 9.19 -11.60 -15.59
N HIS A 137 8.43 -11.74 -14.51
CA HIS A 137 7.94 -10.68 -13.64
C HIS A 137 8.60 -10.82 -12.28
N VAL A 138 9.06 -9.72 -11.70
CA VAL A 138 9.85 -9.67 -10.48
C VAL A 138 9.01 -9.07 -9.37
N TYR A 139 9.10 -9.68 -8.19
CA TYR A 139 8.58 -9.17 -6.93
C TYR A 139 9.74 -9.07 -5.95
N ALA A 140 9.90 -7.93 -5.29
CA ALA A 140 10.90 -7.80 -4.23
C ALA A 140 10.34 -7.02 -3.06
N GLY A 141 10.82 -7.33 -1.87
CA GLY A 141 10.52 -6.59 -0.64
C GLY A 141 11.80 -6.07 -0.02
N TYR A 142 11.70 -4.89 0.57
CA TYR A 142 12.79 -4.19 1.24
C TYR A 142 12.32 -3.64 2.57
N ILE A 143 13.23 -3.52 3.52
CA ILE A 143 12.97 -2.93 4.82
C ILE A 143 14.01 -1.86 5.14
N ALA A 144 13.56 -0.78 5.77
CA ALA A 144 14.44 0.13 6.50
C ALA A 144 14.05 0.13 7.98
N TYR A 145 15.00 -0.19 8.84
CA TYR A 145 14.83 -0.30 10.29
C TYR A 145 16.16 -0.01 11.01
N PRO A 146 16.16 0.65 12.19
CA PRO A 146 15.00 1.31 12.82
C PRO A 146 14.78 2.73 12.27
N VAL A 147 13.52 3.08 11.99
CA VAL A 147 13.08 4.43 11.58
C VAL A 147 11.72 4.77 12.18
N ASP A 148 11.33 6.04 12.23
CA ASP A 148 9.96 6.47 12.59
C ASP A 148 9.28 7.06 11.35
N PRO A 149 8.58 6.25 10.53
CA PRO A 149 8.06 6.69 9.24
C PRO A 149 6.63 7.24 9.32
N LEU A 150 6.01 7.22 10.51
CA LEU A 150 4.63 7.64 10.69
C LEU A 150 4.51 9.16 10.55
N GLY A 151 3.73 9.61 9.56
CA GLY A 151 3.53 11.04 9.29
C GLY A 151 4.71 11.73 8.59
N GLU A 152 5.80 11.02 8.33
CA GLU A 152 6.97 11.54 7.64
C GLU A 152 6.86 11.39 6.11
N LEU A 153 7.40 12.35 5.37
CA LEU A 153 7.59 12.20 3.91
C LEU A 153 8.65 11.13 3.66
N LEU A 154 8.37 10.16 2.77
CA LEU A 154 9.42 9.27 2.28
C LEU A 154 9.85 9.73 0.89
N SER A 155 11.16 9.71 0.66
CA SER A 155 11.76 10.08 -0.62
C SER A 155 12.59 8.91 -1.10
N LEU A 156 12.19 8.28 -2.21
CA LEU A 156 12.89 7.15 -2.81
C LEU A 156 13.53 7.58 -4.12
N SER A 157 14.86 7.67 -4.15
CA SER A 157 15.59 7.77 -5.41
C SER A 157 15.78 6.37 -5.96
N LEU A 158 15.34 6.11 -7.19
CA LEU A 158 15.38 4.78 -7.79
C LEU A 158 16.69 4.48 -8.53
N GLY A 159 17.40 5.51 -8.98
CA GLY A 159 18.51 5.35 -9.93
C GLY A 159 18.06 5.17 -11.39
N ASN A 160 16.79 5.45 -11.70
CA ASN A 160 16.21 5.26 -13.02
C ASN A 160 16.92 6.09 -14.10
N THR A 161 17.20 5.45 -15.24
CA THR A 161 17.82 6.11 -16.42
C THR A 161 16.78 6.58 -17.43
N ASP A 162 15.56 6.08 -17.36
CA ASP A 162 14.45 6.38 -18.26
C ASP A 162 13.23 6.92 -17.50
N VAL A 163 12.21 7.34 -18.25
CA VAL A 163 10.91 7.71 -17.69
C VAL A 163 10.19 6.45 -17.19
N VAL A 164 9.71 6.48 -15.95
CA VAL A 164 9.00 5.38 -15.31
C VAL A 164 7.61 5.81 -14.91
N ASP A 165 6.60 5.04 -15.27
CA ASP A 165 5.25 5.19 -14.74
C ASP A 165 5.12 4.32 -13.48
N VAL A 166 4.86 4.98 -12.35
CA VAL A 166 4.83 4.36 -11.02
C VAL A 166 3.41 4.39 -10.47
N THR A 167 2.90 3.21 -10.11
CA THR A 167 1.69 3.08 -9.28
C THR A 167 2.11 2.88 -7.84
N VAL A 168 1.69 3.78 -6.95
CA VAL A 168 1.98 3.69 -5.52
C VAL A 168 0.72 3.34 -4.75
N ARG A 169 0.85 2.42 -3.80
CA ARG A 169 -0.14 2.15 -2.74
C ARG A 169 0.55 2.40 -1.41
N ASP A 170 0.10 3.44 -0.71
CA ASP A 170 0.59 3.77 0.62
C ASP A 170 -0.29 3.05 1.65
N MET A 171 0.36 2.30 2.53
CA MET A 171 -0.23 1.51 3.60
C MET A 171 0.30 2.01 4.93
N THR A 172 -0.57 2.05 5.92
CA THR A 172 -0.19 2.30 7.31
C THR A 172 -0.60 1.10 8.13
N GLN A 173 0.38 0.38 8.66
CA GLN A 173 0.17 -0.84 9.45
C GLN A 173 -0.72 -1.85 8.72
N GLY A 174 -0.43 -2.10 7.44
CA GLY A 174 -1.15 -3.04 6.58
C GLY A 174 -2.51 -2.54 6.04
N VAL A 175 -2.93 -1.32 6.37
CA VAL A 175 -4.20 -0.74 5.89
C VAL A 175 -3.94 0.32 4.83
N GLN A 176 -4.60 0.21 3.68
CA GLN A 176 -4.43 1.16 2.58
C GLN A 176 -4.89 2.57 2.96
N SER A 177 -3.94 3.51 2.95
CA SER A 177 -4.14 4.92 3.24
C SER A 177 -4.39 5.69 1.93
N ALA A 178 -3.65 5.40 0.86
CA ALA A 178 -3.86 5.99 -0.47
C ALA A 178 -3.40 5.09 -1.62
N SER A 179 -3.85 5.44 -2.83
CA SER A 179 -3.33 4.92 -4.09
C SER A 179 -3.27 6.04 -5.12
N TYR A 180 -2.14 6.16 -5.82
CA TYR A 180 -1.94 7.16 -6.86
C TYR A 180 -0.94 6.67 -7.91
N THR A 181 -0.99 7.28 -9.09
CA THR A 181 -0.02 7.06 -10.15
C THR A 181 0.77 8.34 -10.41
N MET A 182 2.03 8.18 -10.81
CA MET A 182 2.85 9.30 -11.24
C MET A 182 3.89 8.87 -12.27
N THR A 183 4.37 9.84 -13.05
CA THR A 183 5.47 9.63 -13.99
C THR A 183 6.74 10.23 -13.41
N VAL A 184 7.78 9.41 -13.24
CA VAL A 184 9.08 9.78 -12.67
C VAL A 184 10.07 9.98 -13.82
N ALA A 185 10.65 11.17 -13.90
CA ALA A 185 11.70 11.48 -14.86
C ALA A 185 13.03 10.79 -14.49
N PRO A 186 13.96 10.59 -15.45
CA PRO A 186 15.30 10.05 -15.17
C PRO A 186 16.00 10.76 -13.99
N GLY A 187 16.50 9.98 -13.04
CA GLY A 187 17.21 10.47 -11.84
C GLY A 187 16.36 11.25 -10.83
N ALA A 188 15.05 11.39 -11.06
CA ALA A 188 14.16 12.06 -10.14
C ALA A 188 13.87 11.21 -8.90
N THR A 189 13.43 11.86 -7.84
CA THR A 189 13.05 11.20 -6.58
C THR A 189 11.54 11.02 -6.53
N LEU A 190 11.11 9.81 -6.15
CA LEU A 190 9.74 9.48 -5.85
C LEU A 190 9.36 10.02 -4.46
N GLU A 191 8.47 11.01 -4.40
CA GLU A 191 7.91 11.52 -3.15
C GLU A 191 6.68 10.68 -2.74
N LEU A 192 6.83 9.93 -1.66
CA LEU A 192 5.78 9.09 -1.08
C LEU A 192 5.17 9.84 0.11
N ARG A 193 4.09 10.57 -0.18
CA ARG A 193 3.44 11.41 0.82
C ARG A 193 2.59 10.56 1.76
N PRO A 194 2.72 10.73 3.08
CA PRO A 194 1.78 10.10 3.99
C PRO A 194 0.40 10.66 3.67
N THR A 195 -0.57 9.77 3.50
CA THR A 195 -1.96 10.19 3.60
C THR A 195 -2.18 10.58 5.04
N GLU A 196 -2.69 11.78 5.32
CA GLU A 196 -3.14 12.13 6.66
C GLU A 196 -4.03 10.98 7.14
N ALA A 197 -3.57 10.24 8.17
CA ALA A 197 -4.35 9.14 8.70
C ALA A 197 -5.75 9.69 9.01
N PRO A 198 -6.84 8.97 8.70
CA PRO A 198 -8.15 9.37 9.18
C PRO A 198 -8.02 9.53 10.69
N VAL A 199 -8.14 10.77 11.16
CA VAL A 199 -7.70 11.18 12.50
C VAL A 199 -8.31 10.21 13.49
N ALA A 200 -7.51 9.32 14.08
CA ALA A 200 -8.01 8.32 15.02
C ALA A 200 -8.75 9.01 16.19
N GLY A 201 -8.42 10.28 16.46
CA GLY A 201 -9.15 11.17 17.35
C GLY A 201 -10.59 11.46 16.93
N GLU A 202 -10.88 11.65 15.64
CA GLU A 202 -12.24 11.87 15.15
C GLU A 202 -13.09 10.60 15.28
N MET A 203 -12.54 9.44 14.91
CA MET A 203 -13.26 8.17 15.05
C MET A 203 -13.54 7.82 16.52
N ARG A 204 -12.58 8.08 17.43
CA ARG A 204 -12.78 7.95 18.89
C ARG A 204 -13.80 8.95 19.40
N PHE A 205 -13.79 10.19 18.92
CA PHE A 205 -14.77 11.21 19.28
C PHE A 205 -16.19 10.81 18.88
N PHE A 206 -16.40 10.33 17.65
CA PHE A 206 -17.70 9.81 17.19
C PHE A 206 -18.15 8.57 17.98
N LEU A 207 -17.23 7.67 18.33
CA LEU A 207 -17.53 6.51 19.18
C LEU A 207 -17.99 6.94 20.58
N TRP A 208 -17.30 7.90 21.21
CA TRP A 208 -17.71 8.42 22.52
C TRP A 208 -19.04 9.17 22.47
N LEU A 209 -19.29 9.94 21.40
CA LEU A 209 -20.57 10.61 21.17
C LEU A 209 -21.72 9.62 21.02
N THR A 210 -21.54 8.57 20.23
CA THR A 210 -22.57 7.54 20.02
C THR A 210 -22.82 6.72 21.28
N LEU A 211 -21.75 6.36 22.02
CA LEU A 211 -21.88 5.68 23.32
C LEU A 211 -22.62 6.56 24.34
N GLY A 212 -22.27 7.86 24.41
CA GLY A 212 -22.95 8.83 25.28
C GLY A 212 -24.42 9.00 24.95
N ALA A 213 -24.76 9.14 23.66
CA ALA A 213 -26.14 9.21 23.20
C ALA A 213 -26.94 7.95 23.54
N PHE A 214 -26.33 6.77 23.42
CA PHE A 214 -26.96 5.50 23.78
C PHE A 214 -27.27 5.41 25.29
N VAL A 215 -26.34 5.85 26.15
CA VAL A 215 -26.58 5.89 27.61
C VAL A 215 -27.72 6.84 27.97
N VAL A 216 -27.80 8.01 27.34
CA VAL A 216 -28.92 8.96 27.55
C VAL A 216 -30.25 8.36 27.11
N LEU A 217 -30.27 7.68 25.96
CA LEU A 217 -31.45 6.99 25.44
C LEU A 217 -31.95 5.91 26.41
N LEU A 218 -31.04 5.07 26.91
CA LEU A 218 -31.36 4.04 27.91
C LEU A 218 -31.93 4.65 29.20
N GLY A 219 -31.37 5.76 29.66
CA GLY A 219 -31.89 6.49 30.82
C GLY A 219 -33.31 7.01 30.61
N ALA A 220 -33.60 7.58 29.43
CA ALA A 220 -34.92 8.06 29.08
C ALA A 220 -35.96 6.92 29.00
N VAL A 221 -35.61 5.81 28.33
CA VAL A 221 -36.47 4.62 28.24
C VAL A 221 -36.73 4.01 29.62
N GLY A 222 -35.69 3.90 30.46
CA GLY A 222 -35.81 3.40 31.82
C GLY A 222 -36.73 4.25 32.69
N ARG A 223 -36.64 5.58 32.57
CA ARG A 223 -37.53 6.52 33.27
C ARG A 223 -38.98 6.36 32.84
N ILE A 224 -39.26 6.32 31.53
CA ILE A 224 -40.61 6.12 30.98
C ILE A 224 -41.21 4.79 31.49
N TRP A 225 -40.40 3.73 31.54
CA TRP A 225 -40.83 2.43 32.03
C TRP A 225 -41.18 2.45 33.53
N LEU A 226 -40.36 3.11 34.35
CA LEU A 226 -40.60 3.31 35.79
C LEU A 226 -41.87 4.12 36.07
N GLU A 227 -42.08 5.20 35.33
CA GLU A 227 -43.29 6.03 35.44
C GLU A 227 -44.55 5.21 35.12
N ARG A 228 -44.56 4.47 34.02
CA ARG A 228 -45.67 3.56 33.66
C ARG A 228 -45.90 2.44 34.68
N ARG A 229 -44.84 1.89 35.28
CA ARG A 229 -44.97 0.87 36.32
C ARG A 229 -45.62 1.45 37.57
N ASN A 230 -45.21 2.64 37.99
CA ASN A 230 -45.76 3.33 39.16
C ASN A 230 -47.24 3.71 38.96
N GLU A 231 -47.63 4.14 37.77
CA GLU A 231 -49.04 4.38 37.41
C GLU A 231 -49.89 3.12 37.57
N LYS A 232 -49.42 1.99 37.05
CA LYS A 232 -50.09 0.68 37.23
C LYS A 232 -50.22 0.29 38.69
N SER A 233 -49.15 0.46 39.49
CA SER A 233 -49.19 0.15 40.92
C SER A 233 -50.16 1.07 41.69
N ARG A 234 -50.24 2.36 41.35
CA ARG A 234 -51.22 3.29 41.96
C ARG A 234 -52.66 2.93 41.60
N ALA A 235 -52.92 2.54 40.35
CA ALA A 235 -54.24 2.10 39.92
C ALA A 235 -54.72 0.83 40.65
N LEU A 236 -53.80 -0.08 41.00
CA LEU A 236 -54.10 -1.29 41.77
C LEU A 236 -54.32 -1.02 43.28
N ALA A 237 -53.68 0.02 43.83
CA ALA A 237 -53.78 0.36 45.25
C ALA A 237 -55.12 1.06 45.62
N HIS A 238 -55.78 1.67 44.65
CA HIS A 238 -57.10 2.30 44.81
C HIS A 238 -58.11 1.66 43.86
N PRO A 239 -58.61 0.45 44.15
CA PRO A 239 -59.70 -0.11 43.36
C PRO A 239 -60.87 0.87 43.42
N ALA A 240 -61.36 1.28 42.25
CA ALA A 240 -62.50 2.17 42.14
C ALA A 240 -63.64 1.58 42.97
N VAL A 241 -64.00 2.27 44.06
CA VAL A 241 -65.19 1.93 44.84
C VAL A 241 -66.37 2.27 43.94
N SER A 242 -66.87 1.28 43.22
CA SER A 242 -68.12 1.39 42.49
C SER A 242 -69.24 1.54 43.53
N SER A 243 -69.70 2.78 43.75
CA SER A 243 -70.93 3.01 44.48
C SER A 243 -72.10 2.42 43.67
N PRO A 244 -72.99 1.63 44.30
CA PRO A 244 -74.17 1.07 43.66
C PRO A 244 -75.22 2.14 43.31
#